data_AF-A0A7X3RTJ8-F1
#
_entry.id   AF-A0A7X3RTJ8-F1
#
_cell.length_a   1.000
_cell.length_b   1.000
_cell.length_c   1.000
_cell.angle_alpha   90.00
_cell.angle_beta   90.00
_cell.angle_gamma   90.00
#
_symmetry.space_group_name_H-M   'P 1'
#
loop_
_entity.id
_entity.type
_entity.pdbx_description
1 polymer ?
#
loop_
_entity_poly.entity_id
_entity_poly.type
_entity_poly.pdbx_seq_one_letter_code
_entity_poly.pdbx_strand_id
1 'polypeptide(L)'
;MSTHNHTEEHHTGLRVYAAVCLALFVLTAVTVYVAKFDFGDFNIVVAMLIASIKASIVALYFMHLKFEDKLTWIYALYPLFLLFLLIGFTIMETFTRVPVIK
;
A
#
# COMPACT_ATOMS: atom_id res chain seq x y z
N MET A 1 -37.28 -36.09 11.55
CA MET A 1 -37.41 -34.63 11.70
C MET A 1 -36.00 -34.06 11.64
N SER A 2 -35.51 -33.74 10.44
CA SER A 2 -34.16 -33.22 10.19
C SER A 2 -34.12 -31.72 10.51
N THR A 3 -33.46 -31.37 11.60
CA THR A 3 -33.17 -29.98 11.97
C THR A 3 -32.13 -29.41 11.01
N HIS A 4 -32.57 -28.60 10.05
CA HIS A 4 -31.69 -27.69 9.29
C HIS A 4 -31.33 -26.50 10.19
N ASN A 5 -30.14 -26.52 10.79
CA ASN A 5 -29.50 -25.33 11.34
C ASN A 5 -28.60 -24.73 10.24
N HIS A 6 -29.18 -23.87 9.40
CA HIS A 6 -28.42 -22.92 8.58
C HIS A 6 -28.39 -21.59 9.32
N THR A 7 -27.51 -21.50 10.31
CA THR A 7 -27.25 -20.24 11.00
C THR A 7 -25.75 -20.16 11.19
N GLU A 8 -25.19 -18.98 10.92
CA GLU A 8 -23.85 -18.53 11.31
C GLU A 8 -22.68 -18.78 10.32
N GLU A 9 -22.85 -18.53 9.02
CA GLU A 9 -21.72 -18.07 8.17
C GLU A 9 -21.36 -16.62 8.55
N HIS A 10 -20.76 -16.42 9.72
CA HIS A 10 -20.45 -15.08 10.22
C HIS A 10 -19.26 -14.45 9.49
N HIS A 11 -19.60 -13.54 8.57
CA HIS A 11 -18.98 -12.27 8.16
C HIS A 11 -17.76 -11.72 8.93
N THR A 12 -16.75 -12.54 9.23
CA THR A 12 -15.51 -12.09 9.91
C THR A 12 -14.65 -11.20 9.01
N GLY A 13 -14.83 -11.26 7.69
CA GLY A 13 -14.14 -10.38 6.74
C GLY A 13 -14.60 -8.91 6.82
N LEU A 14 -15.91 -8.65 6.85
CA LEU A 14 -16.45 -7.28 6.69
C LEU A 14 -15.97 -6.33 7.80
N ARG A 15 -15.87 -6.83 9.03
CA ARG A 15 -15.43 -6.06 10.19
C ARG A 15 -13.94 -5.73 10.14
N VAL A 16 -13.11 -6.63 9.59
CA VAL A 16 -11.68 -6.40 9.37
C VAL A 16 -11.47 -5.38 8.25
N TYR A 17 -12.18 -5.53 7.12
CA TYR A 17 -12.13 -4.56 6.01
C TYR A 17 -12.60 -3.17 6.44
N ALA A 18 -13.68 -3.08 7.23
CA ALA A 18 -14.16 -1.81 7.77
C ALA A 18 -13.16 -1.16 8.74
N ALA A 19 -12.52 -1.94 9.62
CA ALA A 19 -11.49 -1.44 10.53
C ALA A 19 -10.25 -0.91 9.78
N VAL A 20 -9.83 -1.60 8.71
CA VAL A 20 -8.72 -1.15 7.86
C VAL A 20 -9.10 0.10 7.08
N CYS A 21 -10.33 0.18 6.57
CA CYS A 21 -10.84 1.36 5.88
C CYS A 21 -10.78 2.60 6.80
N LEU A 22 -11.18 2.43 8.07
CA LEU A 22 -11.04 3.46 9.10
C LEU A 22 -9.57 3.82 9.37
N ALA A 23 -8.68 2.82 9.50
CA ALA A 23 -7.26 3.05 9.71
C ALA A 23 -6.63 3.85 8.55
N LEU A 24 -6.98 3.54 7.30
CA LEU A 24 -6.53 4.28 6.12
C LEU A 24 -7.06 5.71 6.07
N PHE A 25 -8.31 5.91 6.51
CA PHE A 25 -8.91 7.24 6.61
C PHE A 25 -8.17 8.10 7.63
N VAL A 26 -7.88 7.55 8.81
CA VAL A 26 -7.07 8.20 9.85
C VAL A 26 -5.67 8.53 9.33
N LEU A 27 -4.99 7.57 8.69
CA LEU A 27 -3.66 7.80 8.12
C LEU A 27 -3.67 8.92 7.07
N THR A 28 -4.73 9.00 6.25
CA THR A 28 -4.90 10.06 5.26
C THR A 28 -5.10 11.42 5.91
N ALA A 29 -5.92 11.50 6.97
CA ALA A 29 -6.08 12.73 7.74
C ALA A 29 -4.76 13.18 8.36
N VAL A 30 -3.99 12.25 8.92
CA VAL A 30 -2.63 12.51 9.41
C VAL A 30 -1.72 13.02 8.29
N THR A 31 -1.80 12.45 7.08
CA THR A 31 -0.97 12.89 5.96
C THR A 31 -1.32 14.32 5.54
N VAL A 32 -2.60 14.67 5.50
CA VAL A 32 -3.06 16.05 5.19
C VAL A 32 -2.60 17.02 6.28
N TYR A 33 -2.67 16.63 7.55
CA TYR A 33 -2.24 17.47 8.66
C TYR A 33 -0.72 17.70 8.65
N VAL A 34 0.06 16.64 8.43
CA VAL A 34 1.52 16.72 8.29
C VAL A 34 1.89 17.55 7.07
N ALA A 35 1.18 17.41 5.94
CA ALA A 35 1.42 18.21 4.74
C ALA A 35 1.09 19.71 4.92
N LYS A 36 0.27 20.06 5.92
CA LYS A 36 -0.03 21.45 6.29
C LYS A 36 1.03 22.04 7.25
N PHE A 37 1.87 21.20 7.84
CA PHE A 37 2.91 21.61 8.77
C PHE A 37 4.26 21.58 8.03
N ASP A 38 4.80 22.76 7.72
CA ASP A 38 6.08 22.86 7.03
C ASP A 38 7.24 22.45 7.94
N PHE A 39 7.66 21.18 7.82
CA PHE A 39 8.88 20.65 8.43
C PHE A 39 10.16 20.98 7.63
N GLY A 40 10.09 21.93 6.69
CA GLY A 40 11.20 22.27 5.80
C GLY A 40 11.62 21.07 4.92
N ASP A 41 12.93 20.82 4.82
CA ASP A 41 13.49 19.73 3.99
C ASP A 41 13.05 18.32 4.41
N PHE A 42 12.65 18.13 5.68
CA PHE A 42 12.19 16.83 6.17
C PHE A 42 10.76 16.49 5.73
N ASN A 43 10.01 17.44 5.16
CA ASN A 43 8.62 17.21 4.73
C ASN A 43 8.53 16.04 3.74
N ILE A 44 9.47 15.95 2.78
CA ILE A 44 9.48 14.88 1.78
C ILE A 44 9.73 13.50 2.40
N VAL A 45 10.62 13.43 3.40
CA VAL A 45 10.97 12.18 4.08
C VAL A 45 9.77 11.68 4.88
N VAL A 46 9.13 12.57 5.63
CA VAL A 46 7.95 12.24 6.43
C VAL A 46 6.78 11.85 5.52
N ALA A 47 6.55 12.58 4.43
CA ALA A 47 5.51 12.27 3.44
C ALA A 47 5.71 10.88 2.82
N MET A 48 6.94 10.54 2.41
CA MET A 48 7.28 9.23 1.86
C MET A 48 7.08 8.10 2.89
N LEU A 49 7.45 8.33 4.15
CA LEU A 49 7.29 7.34 5.21
C LEU A 49 5.81 7.04 5.51
N ILE A 50 4.98 8.07 5.60
CA ILE A 50 3.53 7.92 5.78
C ILE A 50 2.91 7.22 4.56
N ALA A 51 3.34 7.58 3.34
CA ALA A 51 2.88 6.95 2.12
C ALA A 51 3.22 5.46 2.08
N SER A 52 4.43 5.07 2.49
CA SER A 52 4.85 3.66 2.58
C SER A 52 3.98 2.87 3.56
N ILE A 53 3.72 3.40 4.77
CA ILE A 53 2.86 2.73 5.77
C ILE A 53 1.44 2.54 5.22
N LYS A 54 0.88 3.57 4.57
CA LYS A 54 -0.43 3.49 3.92
C LYS A 54 -0.46 2.38 2.86
N ALA A 55 0.54 2.36 2.00
CA ALA A 55 0.66 1.36 0.93
C ALA A 55 0.79 -0.06 1.49
N SER A 56 1.55 -0.27 2.57
CA SER A 56 1.68 -1.58 3.21
C SER A 56 0.35 -2.08 3.79
N ILE A 57 -0.44 -1.20 4.44
CA ILE A 57 -1.77 -1.56 4.95
C ILE A 57 -2.72 -1.93 3.80
N VAL A 58 -2.71 -1.16 2.71
CA VAL A 58 -3.51 -1.47 1.51
C VAL A 58 -3.09 -2.83 0.93
N ALA A 59 -1.78 -3.09 0.79
CA ALA A 59 -1.28 -4.35 0.24
C ALA A 59 -1.60 -5.56 1.13
N LEU A 60 -1.50 -5.44 2.45
CA LEU A 60 -1.76 -6.56 3.37
C LEU A 60 -3.24 -6.92 3.46
N TYR A 61 -4.13 -5.92 3.42
CA TYR A 61 -5.55 -6.12 3.70
C TYR A 61 -6.44 -6.03 2.46
N PHE A 62 -6.26 -5.04 1.58
CA PHE A 62 -7.11 -4.89 0.38
C PHE A 62 -6.68 -5.78 -0.79
N MET A 63 -5.39 -6.10 -0.93
CA MET A 63 -4.90 -7.09 -1.91
C MET A 63 -5.00 -8.54 -1.41
N HIS A 64 -5.92 -8.81 -0.48
CA HIS A 64 -6.24 -10.16 0.02
C HIS A 64 -5.06 -11.01 0.51
N LEU A 65 -3.93 -10.38 0.86
CA LEU A 65 -2.68 -11.08 1.09
C LEU A 65 -2.66 -11.85 2.42
N LYS A 66 -3.47 -11.42 3.40
CA LYS A 66 -3.53 -12.05 4.72
C LYS A 66 -4.45 -13.28 4.78
N PHE A 67 -5.40 -13.42 3.86
CA PHE A 67 -6.44 -14.44 3.95
C PHE A 67 -6.39 -15.50 2.84
N GLU A 68 -5.54 -15.34 1.81
CA GLU A 68 -5.51 -16.27 0.67
C GLU A 68 -4.12 -16.75 0.23
N ASP A 69 -4.17 -17.74 -0.67
CA ASP A 69 -3.09 -18.61 -1.12
C ASP A 69 -1.80 -17.90 -1.55
N LYS A 70 -0.69 -18.63 -1.44
CA LYS A 70 0.68 -18.17 -1.77
C LYS A 70 0.80 -17.62 -3.21
N LEU A 71 -0.13 -17.99 -4.10
CA LEU A 71 -0.20 -17.53 -5.47
C LEU A 71 -0.53 -16.02 -5.56
N THR A 72 -1.45 -15.52 -4.74
CA THR A 72 -1.82 -14.09 -4.69
C THR A 72 -0.64 -13.22 -4.25
N TRP A 73 0.23 -13.75 -3.38
CA TRP A 73 1.47 -13.07 -2.98
C TRP A 73 2.44 -12.88 -4.15
N ILE A 74 2.56 -13.88 -5.04
CA ILE A 74 3.39 -13.79 -6.25
C ILE A 74 2.88 -12.69 -7.19
N TYR A 75 1.56 -12.61 -7.38
CA TYR A 75 0.94 -11.61 -8.26
C TYR A 75 1.05 -10.18 -7.71
N ALA A 76 1.12 -10.00 -6.40
CA ALA A 76 1.36 -8.69 -5.80
C ALA A 76 2.84 -8.28 -5.89
N LEU A 77 3.76 -9.22 -5.68
CA LEU A 77 5.20 -8.94 -5.63
C LEU A 77 5.81 -8.76 -7.03
N TYR A 78 5.34 -9.50 -8.03
CA TYR A 78 5.85 -9.45 -9.41
C TYR A 78 5.81 -8.05 -10.05
N PRO A 79 4.66 -7.34 -10.11
CA PRO A 79 4.61 -6.00 -10.69
C PRO A 79 5.37 -4.97 -9.84
N LEU A 80 5.44 -5.15 -8.51
CA LEU A 80 6.22 -4.28 -7.63
C LEU A 80 7.72 -4.42 -7.89
N PHE A 81 8.21 -5.65 -8.06
CA PHE A 81 9.58 -5.94 -8.43
C PHE A 81 9.92 -5.36 -9.81
N LEU A 82 9.03 -5.55 -10.80
CA LEU A 82 9.20 -4.98 -12.13
C LEU A 82 9.24 -3.44 -12.08
N LEU A 83 8.31 -2.81 -11.35
CA LEU A 83 8.28 -1.36 -11.16
C LEU A 83 9.59 -0.83 -10.56
N PHE A 84 10.09 -1.49 -9.51
CA PHE A 84 11.35 -1.13 -8.87
C PHE A 84 12.53 -1.23 -9.85
N LEU A 85 12.58 -2.30 -10.65
CA LEU A 85 13.60 -2.49 -11.67
C LEU A 85 13.52 -1.42 -12.76
N LEU A 86 12.32 -1.07 -13.22
CA LEU A 86 12.09 -0.03 -14.22
C LEU A 86 12.55 1.34 -13.70
N ILE A 87 12.11 1.74 -12.50
CA ILE A 87 12.50 3.02 -11.89
C ILE A 87 14.01 3.07 -11.67
N GLY A 88 14.60 2.02 -11.09
CA GLY A 88 16.05 1.95 -10.88
C GLY A 88 16.83 2.06 -12.19
N PHE A 89 16.38 1.38 -13.23
CA PHE A 89 17.00 1.44 -14.56
C PHE A 89 16.87 2.83 -15.20
N THR A 90 15.70 3.45 -15.15
CA THR A 90 15.48 4.82 -15.66
C THR A 90 16.34 5.84 -14.92
N ILE A 91 16.52 5.69 -13.60
CA ILE A 91 17.38 6.57 -12.81
C ILE A 91 18.85 6.38 -13.21
N MET A 92 19.32 5.13 -13.33
CA MET A 92 20.68 4.84 -13.79
C MET A 92 20.96 5.42 -15.19
N GLU A 93 20.00 5.28 -16.10
CA GLU A 93 20.05 5.87 -17.44
C GLU A 93 20.11 7.41 -17.36
N THR A 94 19.26 8.00 -16.52
CA THR A 94 19.21 9.45 -16.26
C THR A 94 20.52 10.02 -15.72
N PHE A 95 21.25 9.28 -14.89
CA PHE A 95 22.56 9.72 -14.41
C PHE A 95 23.69 9.50 -15.43
N THR A 96 23.54 8.50 -16.31
CA THR A 96 24.54 8.17 -17.33
C THR A 96 24.41 9.05 -18.58
N ARG A 97 23.23 9.64 -18.83
CA ARG A 97 23.04 10.54 -19.96
C ARG A 97 23.95 11.77 -19.82
N VAL A 98 24.90 11.88 -20.73
CA VAL A 98 25.81 13.02 -20.84
C VAL A 98 24.97 14.22 -21.30
N PRO A 99 24.94 15.35 -20.59
CA PRO A 99 24.19 16.52 -21.05
C PRO A 99 24.83 16.99 -22.37
N VAL A 100 24.10 16.85 -23.48
CA VAL A 100 24.44 17.52 -24.74
C VAL A 100 24.14 18.99 -24.53
N ILE A 101 25.15 19.71 -24.04
CA ILE A 101 25.14 21.17 -23.94
C ILE A 101 25.15 21.72 -25.37
N LYS A 102 24.17 22.56 -25.72
CA LYS A 102 24.18 23.42 -26.90
C LYS A 102 24.36 24.86 -26.48
#